data_AF-A0AAJ1R5D4-F1
#
_entry.id   AF-A0AAJ1R5D4-F1
#
_cell.length_a   1.000
_cell.length_b   1.000
_cell.length_c   1.000
_cell.angle_alpha   90.00
_cell.angle_beta   90.00
_cell.angle_gamma   90.00
#
_symmetry.space_group_name_H-M   'P 1'
#
loop_
_entity.id
_entity.type
_entity.pdbx_description
1 polymer ?
#
loop_
_entity_poly.entity_id
_entity_poly.type
_entity_poly.pdbx_seq_one_letter_code
_entity_poly.pdbx_strand_id
1 'polypeptide(L)'
;MKKIYLIFLLLFLSNFKSQDINRVKIRDSLATAVYDNKMKLSNELITNFKNLDYSKLNKKIIKDIGFKNLKSKNIIFYYNGYCDHYIDDDLFSIHFCAYKTICPAYNQTHFWTEKTIKYILSKYNINLIPYLGYVDSFITDDKPYQTFEEKIKPYYYDNSKDIILTAKKESKGLFIEKYKNPNGSKTEDILPFYYFSNKEEKSELILRKIQGKAENYQSIFISFKNIKDKIVIVRFKYNQDESGEFQDNKYKVYQYKNKKWKEIPPREEYKSTY
;
A
#
# COMPACT_ATOMS: atom_id res chain seq x y z
N MET A 1 23.31 -39.83 -44.45
CA MET A 1 23.08 -38.39 -44.22
C MET A 1 21.92 -38.09 -43.27
N LYS A 2 20.67 -38.54 -43.50
CA LYS A 2 19.50 -38.20 -42.64
C LYS A 2 19.65 -38.52 -41.13
N LYS A 3 20.33 -39.61 -40.76
CA LYS A 3 20.55 -39.99 -39.34
C LYS A 3 21.53 -39.06 -38.60
N ILE A 4 22.51 -38.49 -39.29
CA ILE A 4 23.51 -37.59 -38.69
C ILE A 4 22.87 -36.24 -38.34
N TYR A 5 22.02 -35.70 -39.22
CA TYR A 5 21.26 -34.48 -38.95
C TYR A 5 20.29 -34.64 -37.76
N LEU A 6 19.68 -35.81 -37.60
CA LEU A 6 18.80 -36.09 -36.47
C LEU A 6 19.56 -36.13 -35.13
N ILE A 7 20.78 -36.69 -35.12
CA ILE A 7 21.65 -36.70 -33.93
C ILE A 7 22.10 -35.29 -33.58
N PHE A 8 22.51 -34.48 -34.58
CA PHE A 8 22.86 -33.08 -34.36
C PHE A 8 21.66 -32.26 -33.85
N LEU A 9 20.46 -32.48 -34.38
CA LEU A 9 19.25 -31.82 -33.90
C LEU A 9 18.90 -32.22 -32.47
N LEU A 10 19.03 -33.50 -32.11
CA LEU A 10 18.79 -34.00 -30.74
C LEU A 10 19.83 -33.47 -29.75
N LEU A 11 21.11 -33.38 -30.14
CA LEU A 11 22.17 -32.76 -29.34
C LEU A 11 21.99 -31.25 -29.20
N PHE A 12 21.48 -30.58 -30.24
CA PHE A 12 21.17 -29.16 -30.18
C PHE A 12 19.99 -28.91 -29.22
N LEU A 13 18.87 -29.65 -29.39
CA LEU A 13 17.70 -29.55 -28.52
C LEU A 13 17.98 -29.93 -27.05
N SER A 14 18.88 -30.89 -26.80
CA SER A 14 19.29 -31.25 -25.43
C SER A 14 20.14 -30.15 -24.78
N ASN A 15 20.98 -29.45 -25.55
CA ASN A 15 21.74 -28.29 -25.07
C ASN A 15 20.85 -27.08 -24.78
N PHE A 16 19.79 -26.84 -25.57
CA PHE A 16 18.81 -25.80 -25.24
C PHE A 16 18.05 -26.12 -23.95
N LYS A 17 17.57 -27.37 -23.80
CA LYS A 17 16.89 -27.81 -22.55
C LYS A 17 17.80 -27.73 -21.32
N SER A 18 19.08 -28.07 -21.43
CA SER A 18 20.01 -28.01 -20.29
C SER A 18 20.35 -26.58 -19.90
N GLN A 19 20.48 -25.66 -20.87
CA GLN A 19 20.65 -24.23 -20.60
C GLN A 19 19.44 -23.62 -19.91
N ASP A 20 18.22 -23.96 -20.34
CA ASP A 20 16.98 -23.47 -19.70
C ASP A 20 16.84 -23.97 -18.25
N ILE A 21 17.11 -25.26 -17.99
CA ILE A 21 17.05 -25.82 -16.63
C ILE A 21 18.09 -25.16 -15.71
N ASN A 22 19.31 -24.92 -16.19
CA ASN A 22 20.35 -24.25 -15.40
C ASN A 22 20.00 -22.79 -15.12
N ARG A 23 19.41 -22.07 -16.09
CA ARG A 23 18.93 -20.69 -15.90
C ARG A 23 17.83 -20.62 -14.84
N VAL A 24 16.85 -21.52 -14.87
CA VAL A 24 15.78 -21.61 -13.86
C VAL A 24 16.35 -21.85 -12.46
N LYS A 25 17.33 -22.76 -12.30
CA LYS A 25 17.96 -23.03 -11.00
C LYS A 25 18.74 -21.82 -10.45
N ILE A 26 19.51 -21.13 -11.30
CA ILE A 26 20.25 -19.92 -10.89
C ILE A 26 19.27 -18.83 -10.45
N ARG A 27 18.20 -18.62 -11.23
CA ARG A 27 17.12 -17.68 -10.93
C ARG A 27 16.47 -17.98 -9.57
N ASP A 28 16.07 -19.22 -9.33
CA ASP A 28 15.41 -19.63 -8.08
C ASP A 28 16.37 -19.48 -6.87
N SER A 29 17.67 -19.74 -7.08
CA SER A 29 18.71 -19.53 -6.07
C SER A 29 18.90 -18.05 -5.72
N LEU A 30 18.95 -17.17 -6.74
CA LEU A 30 19.02 -15.71 -6.54
C LEU A 30 17.78 -15.19 -5.82
N ALA A 31 16.59 -15.66 -6.21
CA ALA A 31 15.34 -15.29 -5.55
C ALA A 31 15.31 -15.69 -4.07
N THR A 32 15.79 -16.91 -3.77
CA THR A 32 15.93 -17.38 -2.39
C THR A 32 16.91 -16.51 -1.60
N ALA A 33 18.07 -16.19 -2.16
CA ALA A 33 19.08 -15.35 -1.50
C ALA A 33 18.57 -13.92 -1.23
N VAL A 34 17.85 -13.31 -2.18
CA VAL A 34 17.21 -12.01 -1.99
C VAL A 34 16.17 -12.07 -0.89
N TYR A 35 15.32 -13.10 -0.89
CA TYR A 35 14.30 -13.30 0.14
C TYR A 35 14.93 -13.46 1.53
N ASP A 36 15.95 -14.30 1.67
CA ASP A 36 16.63 -14.56 2.94
C ASP A 36 17.30 -13.29 3.49
N ASN A 37 17.95 -12.51 2.61
CA ASN A 37 18.54 -11.22 2.99
C ASN A 37 17.47 -10.22 3.46
N LYS A 38 16.35 -10.13 2.75
CA LYS A 38 15.21 -9.27 3.14
C LYS A 38 14.61 -9.72 4.48
N MET A 39 14.47 -11.02 4.71
CA MET A 39 13.99 -11.58 5.98
C MET A 39 14.96 -11.34 7.13
N LYS A 40 16.27 -11.50 6.91
CA LYS A 40 17.30 -11.19 7.89
C LYS A 40 17.25 -9.71 8.30
N LEU A 41 17.23 -8.81 7.31
CA LEU A 41 17.08 -7.37 7.56
C LEU A 41 15.78 -7.07 8.32
N SER A 42 14.69 -7.74 7.95
CA SER A 42 13.41 -7.56 8.63
C SER A 42 13.49 -7.94 10.12
N ASN A 43 14.05 -9.10 10.44
CA ASN A 43 14.25 -9.55 11.81
C ASN A 43 15.17 -8.60 12.61
N GLU A 44 16.22 -8.07 11.97
CA GLU A 44 17.08 -7.04 12.56
C GLU A 44 16.28 -5.77 12.90
N LEU A 45 15.42 -5.31 12.00
CA LEU A 45 14.57 -4.13 12.22
C LEU A 45 13.53 -4.37 13.31
N ILE A 46 12.84 -5.52 13.32
CA ILE A 46 11.90 -5.88 14.39
C ILE A 46 12.59 -5.86 15.75
N THR A 47 13.79 -6.45 15.82
CA THR A 47 14.60 -6.47 17.05
C THR A 47 15.03 -5.07 17.46
N ASN A 48 15.49 -4.26 16.51
CA ASN A 48 15.93 -2.88 16.75
C ASN A 48 14.79 -2.00 17.29
N PHE A 49 13.55 -2.21 16.84
CA PHE A 49 12.37 -1.44 17.23
C PHE A 49 11.54 -2.08 18.35
N LYS A 50 12.03 -3.18 18.95
CA LYS A 50 11.31 -3.90 19.99
C LYS A 50 10.95 -2.99 21.16
N ASN A 51 9.71 -3.13 21.66
CA ASN A 51 9.16 -2.41 22.82
C ASN A 51 9.10 -0.88 22.68
N LEU A 52 8.97 -0.35 21.46
CA LEU A 52 8.76 1.09 21.26
C LEU A 52 7.28 1.47 21.36
N ASP A 53 7.00 2.56 22.07
CA ASP A 53 5.69 3.22 22.03
C ASP A 53 5.62 4.18 20.84
N TYR A 54 4.73 3.87 19.90
CA TYR A 54 4.48 4.67 18.70
C TYR A 54 3.43 5.76 18.87
N SER A 55 2.76 5.86 20.02
CA SER A 55 1.68 6.84 20.24
C SER A 55 2.10 8.29 19.99
N LYS A 56 3.32 8.64 20.41
CA LYS A 56 3.92 9.97 20.17
C LYS A 56 4.34 10.16 18.72
N LEU A 57 4.78 9.10 18.04
CA LEU A 57 5.12 9.12 16.62
C LEU A 57 3.85 9.35 15.78
N ASN A 58 2.78 8.60 16.04
CA ASN A 58 1.48 8.78 15.38
C ASN A 58 1.00 10.22 15.50
N LYS A 59 1.04 10.82 16.70
CA LYS A 59 0.66 12.24 16.90
C LYS A 59 1.49 13.22 16.08
N LYS A 60 2.80 12.96 15.90
CA LYS A 60 3.68 13.78 15.06
C LYS A 60 3.27 13.65 13.59
N ILE A 61 3.17 12.43 13.09
CA ILE A 61 2.75 12.14 11.71
C ILE A 61 1.40 12.79 11.41
N ILE A 62 0.41 12.67 12.30
CA ILE A 62 -0.91 13.30 12.16
C ILE A 62 -0.84 14.83 12.04
N LYS A 63 0.08 15.47 12.76
CA LYS A 63 0.31 16.92 12.64
C LYS A 63 0.90 17.26 11.27
N ASP A 64 1.84 16.43 10.80
CA ASP A 64 2.60 16.68 9.58
C ASP A 64 1.83 16.34 8.29
N ILE A 65 0.78 15.51 8.36
CA ILE A 65 -0.22 15.37 7.27
C ILE A 65 -0.89 16.71 6.96
N GLY A 66 -1.04 17.57 7.97
CA GLY A 66 -1.66 18.89 7.77
C GLY A 66 -3.12 18.81 7.37
N PHE A 67 -3.92 17.91 7.96
CA PHE A 67 -5.36 17.77 7.70
C PHE A 67 -6.16 19.08 7.69
N LYS A 68 -5.75 20.07 8.49
CA LYS A 68 -6.36 21.42 8.52
C LYS A 68 -6.26 22.19 7.20
N ASN A 69 -5.31 21.83 6.35
CA ASN A 69 -5.04 22.50 5.08
C ASN A 69 -5.75 21.81 3.91
N LEU A 70 -6.45 20.71 4.16
CA LEU A 70 -7.26 20.03 3.16
C LEU A 70 -8.56 20.81 2.95
N LYS A 71 -8.95 20.97 1.70
CA LYS A 71 -10.14 21.70 1.24
C LYS A 71 -11.44 20.92 1.47
N SER A 72 -11.36 19.58 1.48
CA SER A 72 -12.52 18.73 1.73
C SER A 72 -12.51 18.16 3.15
N LYS A 73 -13.71 18.00 3.73
CA LYS A 73 -13.93 17.22 4.96
C LYS A 73 -13.94 15.71 4.70
N ASN A 74 -14.09 15.27 3.45
CA ASN A 74 -14.14 13.86 3.09
C ASN A 74 -12.79 13.42 2.57
N ILE A 75 -12.07 12.63 3.37
CA ILE A 75 -10.70 12.22 3.05
C ILE A 75 -10.66 10.72 2.80
N ILE A 76 -10.40 10.34 1.56
CA ILE A 76 -10.04 8.97 1.21
C ILE A 76 -8.60 8.74 1.65
N PHE A 77 -8.35 7.69 2.46
CA PHE A 77 -6.99 7.28 2.79
C PHE A 77 -6.69 5.90 2.21
N TYR A 78 -5.60 5.83 1.43
CA TYR A 78 -5.18 4.61 0.75
C TYR A 78 -4.43 3.73 1.74
N TYR A 79 -5.06 2.61 2.08
CA TYR A 79 -4.51 1.55 2.90
C TYR A 79 -3.86 0.51 2.00
N ASN A 80 -2.55 0.59 1.83
CA ASN A 80 -1.82 -0.44 1.10
C ASN A 80 -1.25 -1.47 2.07
N GLY A 81 -1.67 -2.72 1.89
CA GLY A 81 -0.93 -3.86 2.40
C GLY A 81 0.47 -3.86 1.78
N TYR A 82 1.48 -4.20 2.58
CA TYR A 82 2.85 -4.24 2.09
C TYR A 82 3.11 -5.62 1.48
N CYS A 83 3.29 -5.67 0.17
CA CYS A 83 3.91 -6.81 -0.51
C CYS A 83 4.91 -6.28 -1.54
N ASP A 84 6.14 -6.80 -1.49
CA ASP A 84 7.21 -6.41 -2.39
C ASP A 84 7.10 -7.34 -3.56
N HIS A 85 6.64 -6.80 -4.66
CA HIS A 85 6.53 -7.53 -5.90
C HIS A 85 7.80 -7.21 -6.66
N TYR A 86 8.69 -8.17 -6.82
CA TYR A 86 9.54 -8.37 -8.00
C TYR A 86 10.97 -8.81 -7.68
N ILE A 87 11.40 -9.86 -8.38
CA ILE A 87 12.66 -9.83 -9.13
C ILE A 87 12.22 -9.72 -10.59
N ASP A 88 12.61 -8.62 -11.24
CA ASP A 88 12.49 -8.46 -12.69
C ASP A 88 13.82 -8.89 -13.29
N ASP A 89 13.77 -9.84 -14.19
CA ASP A 89 14.86 -10.16 -15.12
C ASP A 89 14.24 -10.09 -16.52
N ASP A 90 15.01 -9.69 -17.54
CA ASP A 90 14.57 -9.35 -18.90
C ASP A 90 13.77 -10.46 -19.63
N LEU A 91 13.64 -11.64 -19.01
CA LEU A 91 12.95 -12.83 -19.53
C LEU A 91 11.89 -13.42 -18.59
N PHE A 92 11.88 -13.11 -17.27
CA PHE A 92 10.97 -13.71 -16.29
C PHE A 92 10.69 -12.83 -15.07
N SER A 93 9.42 -12.69 -14.69
CA SER A 93 9.02 -12.10 -13.39
C SER A 93 8.80 -13.19 -12.34
N ILE A 94 9.56 -13.19 -11.23
CA ILE A 94 9.21 -13.99 -10.04
C ILE A 94 8.38 -13.16 -9.08
N HIS A 95 7.19 -13.66 -8.76
CA HIS A 95 6.33 -13.14 -7.69
C HIS A 95 6.72 -13.78 -6.35
N PHE A 96 7.15 -12.97 -5.39
CA PHE A 96 7.29 -13.42 -4.00
C PHE A 96 6.68 -12.38 -3.06
N CYS A 97 5.51 -12.67 -2.49
CA CYS A 97 4.92 -11.79 -1.48
C CYS A 97 5.63 -11.93 -0.13
N ALA A 98 6.73 -11.19 0.04
CA ALA A 98 7.46 -11.12 1.29
C ALA A 98 6.84 -10.07 2.24
N TYR A 99 5.59 -10.28 2.65
CA TYR A 99 4.80 -9.32 3.45
C TYR A 99 5.46 -8.90 4.78
N LYS A 100 6.30 -9.78 5.35
CA LYS A 100 7.09 -9.48 6.56
C LYS A 100 8.35 -8.66 6.28
N THR A 101 8.71 -8.40 5.03
CA THR A 101 9.99 -7.76 4.71
C THR A 101 9.89 -6.26 4.48
N ILE A 102 8.72 -5.76 4.10
CA ILE A 102 8.52 -4.32 3.92
C ILE A 102 7.92 -3.73 5.18
N CYS A 103 8.62 -2.76 5.74
CA CYS A 103 8.20 -2.01 6.94
C CYS A 103 7.80 -2.90 8.12
N PRO A 104 8.69 -3.78 8.57
CA PRO A 104 8.35 -4.81 9.55
C PRO A 104 8.16 -4.28 10.98
N ALA A 105 8.63 -3.06 11.28
CA ALA A 105 8.66 -2.51 12.62
C ALA A 105 7.59 -1.45 12.88
N TYR A 106 7.33 -0.56 11.91
CA TYR A 106 6.30 0.47 11.99
C TYR A 106 5.70 0.69 10.61
N ASN A 107 4.39 0.53 10.49
CA ASN A 107 3.68 0.44 9.21
C ASN A 107 2.20 0.88 9.33
N GLN A 108 1.37 0.60 8.31
CA GLN A 108 -0.05 0.98 8.28
C GLN A 108 -0.83 0.52 9.52
N THR A 109 -0.62 -0.71 10.00
CA THR A 109 -1.37 -1.26 11.15
C THR A 109 -1.04 -0.53 12.45
N HIS A 110 0.20 -0.06 12.58
CA HIS A 110 0.65 0.73 13.72
C HIS A 110 0.14 2.18 13.68
N PHE A 111 -0.09 2.71 12.48
CA PHE A 111 -0.58 4.07 12.28
C PHE A 111 -2.10 4.14 12.33
N TRP A 112 -2.82 3.42 11.46
CA TRP A 112 -4.29 3.43 11.31
C TRP A 112 -5.02 2.59 12.36
N THR A 113 -4.67 2.80 13.64
CA THR A 113 -5.39 2.23 14.76
C THR A 113 -6.70 2.97 15.00
N GLU A 114 -7.67 2.32 15.67
CA GLU A 114 -8.91 2.95 16.12
C GLU A 114 -8.64 4.25 16.91
N LYS A 115 -7.60 4.24 17.77
CA LYS A 115 -7.19 5.41 18.56
C LYS A 115 -6.73 6.57 17.67
N THR A 116 -5.91 6.28 16.65
CA THR A 116 -5.45 7.28 15.69
C THR A 116 -6.62 7.84 14.89
N ILE A 117 -7.49 6.97 14.38
CA ILE A 117 -8.68 7.35 13.59
C ILE A 117 -9.58 8.26 14.41
N LYS A 118 -10.01 7.84 15.61
CA LYS A 118 -10.83 8.66 16.52
C LYS A 118 -10.20 10.01 16.84
N TYR A 119 -8.88 10.04 17.04
CA TYR A 119 -8.15 11.30 17.27
C TYR A 119 -8.20 12.23 16.06
N ILE A 120 -8.05 11.69 14.84
CA ILE A 120 -8.11 12.48 13.61
C ILE A 120 -9.53 13.04 13.40
N LEU A 121 -10.56 12.20 13.47
CA LEU A 121 -11.96 12.59 13.28
C LEU A 121 -12.34 13.73 14.23
N SER A 122 -12.08 13.56 15.53
CA SER A 122 -12.42 14.54 16.57
C SER A 122 -11.63 15.84 16.45
N LYS A 123 -10.33 15.76 16.12
CA LYS A 123 -9.47 16.95 16.08
C LYS A 123 -9.70 17.82 14.86
N TYR A 124 -10.02 17.21 13.72
CA TYR A 124 -10.07 17.91 12.44
C TYR A 124 -11.48 18.04 11.86
N ASN A 125 -12.50 17.42 12.47
CA ASN A 125 -13.88 17.45 11.98
C ASN A 125 -13.95 17.01 10.49
N ILE A 126 -13.46 15.80 10.23
CA ILE A 126 -13.41 15.19 8.90
C ILE A 126 -13.99 13.78 8.94
N ASN A 127 -14.41 13.29 7.78
CA ASN A 127 -14.72 11.90 7.52
C ASN A 127 -13.48 11.21 6.92
N LEU A 128 -13.19 9.99 7.40
CA LEU A 128 -12.10 9.18 6.88
C LEU A 128 -12.67 7.96 6.15
N ILE A 129 -12.38 7.84 4.86
CA ILE A 129 -12.86 6.78 4.00
C ILE A 129 -11.68 5.85 3.67
N PRO A 130 -11.61 4.64 4.23
CA PRO A 130 -10.57 3.68 3.89
C PRO A 130 -10.73 3.18 2.45
N TYR A 131 -9.64 3.20 1.69
CA TYR A 131 -9.56 2.61 0.35
C TYR A 131 -8.45 1.56 0.31
N LEU A 132 -8.77 0.36 -0.18
CA LEU A 132 -7.87 -0.78 -0.20
C LEU A 132 -7.02 -0.74 -1.49
N GLY A 133 -5.97 0.07 -1.51
CA GLY A 133 -5.26 0.41 -2.76
C GLY A 133 -4.54 -0.75 -3.46
N TYR A 134 -4.30 -1.89 -2.79
CA TYR A 134 -3.76 -3.07 -3.47
C TYR A 134 -4.79 -3.78 -4.35
N VAL A 135 -6.07 -3.70 -3.98
CA VAL A 135 -7.18 -4.36 -4.68
C VAL A 135 -8.14 -3.35 -5.29
N ASP A 136 -7.69 -2.09 -5.34
CA ASP A 136 -8.36 -0.95 -5.96
C ASP A 136 -9.85 -0.86 -5.63
N SER A 137 -10.18 -0.97 -4.33
CA SER A 137 -11.57 -1.06 -3.89
C SER A 137 -11.85 -0.35 -2.58
N PHE A 138 -13.07 0.18 -2.45
CA PHE A 138 -13.63 0.53 -1.15
C PHE A 138 -13.92 -0.73 -0.33
N ILE A 139 -14.04 -0.55 0.99
CA ILE A 139 -14.60 -1.58 1.86
C ILE A 139 -16.12 -1.56 1.69
N THR A 140 -16.69 -2.68 1.24
CA THR A 140 -18.13 -2.87 1.01
C THR A 140 -18.60 -4.22 1.58
N ASP A 141 -19.92 -4.42 1.61
CA ASP A 141 -20.56 -5.71 1.91
C ASP A 141 -20.41 -6.70 0.77
N ASP A 142 -20.38 -6.20 -0.47
CA ASP A 142 -20.10 -7.01 -1.63
C ASP A 142 -18.71 -7.63 -1.47
N LYS A 143 -18.60 -8.93 -1.74
CA LYS A 143 -17.28 -9.57 -1.75
C LYS A 143 -16.44 -8.78 -2.75
N PRO A 144 -15.30 -8.19 -2.33
CA PRO A 144 -14.44 -7.48 -3.27
C PRO A 144 -13.92 -8.54 -4.24
N TYR A 145 -14.56 -8.75 -5.40
CA TYR A 145 -14.18 -9.65 -6.50
C TYR A 145 -14.01 -11.16 -6.17
N GLN A 146 -14.53 -12.04 -7.05
CA GLN A 146 -14.25 -13.50 -7.02
C GLN A 146 -12.75 -13.82 -7.03
N THR A 147 -11.91 -12.96 -7.63
CA THR A 147 -10.45 -13.12 -7.72
C THR A 147 -9.70 -12.76 -6.43
N PHE A 148 -10.29 -11.95 -5.54
CA PHE A 148 -9.70 -11.61 -4.24
C PHE A 148 -9.66 -12.83 -3.34
N GLU A 149 -10.73 -13.64 -3.33
CA GLU A 149 -10.84 -14.80 -2.45
C GLU A 149 -9.83 -15.91 -2.78
N GLU A 150 -9.49 -16.09 -4.06
CA GLU A 150 -8.69 -17.24 -4.53
C GLU A 150 -7.18 -16.98 -4.59
N LYS A 151 -6.72 -15.73 -4.79
CA LYS A 151 -5.28 -15.43 -4.99
C LYS A 151 -4.67 -14.48 -3.97
N ILE A 152 -5.46 -13.55 -3.42
CA ILE A 152 -4.95 -12.40 -2.64
C ILE A 152 -5.36 -12.49 -1.16
N LYS A 153 -6.46 -13.20 -0.85
CA LYS A 153 -7.06 -13.37 0.48
C LYS A 153 -6.08 -13.71 1.60
N PRO A 154 -5.11 -14.63 1.46
CA PRO A 154 -4.25 -14.98 2.59
C PRO A 154 -3.32 -13.83 2.99
N TYR A 155 -2.85 -13.04 2.03
CA TYR A 155 -1.73 -12.11 2.21
C TYR A 155 -2.15 -10.67 2.48
N TYR A 156 -3.25 -10.25 1.86
CA TYR A 156 -3.77 -8.90 2.03
C TYR A 156 -4.65 -8.76 3.27
N TYR A 157 -5.36 -9.82 3.62
CA TYR A 157 -6.33 -9.80 4.72
C TYR A 157 -5.63 -9.65 6.06
N ASP A 158 -4.47 -10.29 6.31
CA ASP A 158 -3.81 -10.20 7.63
C ASP A 158 -3.48 -8.77 8.06
N ASN A 159 -3.00 -7.93 7.15
CA ASN A 159 -2.67 -6.54 7.47
C ASN A 159 -3.88 -5.60 7.39
N SER A 160 -4.91 -5.91 6.62
CA SER A 160 -6.08 -5.03 6.41
C SER A 160 -7.33 -5.45 7.19
N LYS A 161 -7.34 -6.65 7.79
CA LYS A 161 -8.49 -7.24 8.47
C LYS A 161 -9.03 -6.34 9.56
N ASP A 162 -8.17 -5.78 10.40
CA ASP A 162 -8.60 -4.94 11.51
C ASP A 162 -9.28 -3.66 11.00
N ILE A 163 -8.70 -2.99 9.99
CA ILE A 163 -9.31 -1.79 9.42
C ILE A 163 -10.62 -2.11 8.70
N ILE A 164 -10.70 -3.26 8.01
CA ILE A 164 -11.92 -3.74 7.35
C ILE A 164 -13.02 -4.00 8.38
N LEU A 165 -12.72 -4.81 9.41
CA LEU A 165 -13.68 -5.18 10.44
C LEU A 165 -14.14 -3.98 11.26
N THR A 166 -13.26 -3.02 11.52
CA THR A 166 -13.63 -1.79 12.24
C THR A 166 -14.47 -0.89 11.34
N ALA A 167 -14.10 -0.65 10.08
CA ALA A 167 -14.87 0.19 9.17
C ALA A 167 -16.29 -0.35 8.92
N LYS A 168 -16.46 -1.68 8.81
CA LYS A 168 -17.78 -2.32 8.62
C LYS A 168 -18.77 -2.10 9.78
N LYS A 169 -18.30 -1.64 10.94
CA LYS A 169 -19.15 -1.30 12.10
C LYS A 169 -19.59 0.17 12.11
N GLU A 170 -19.11 0.96 11.15
CA GLU A 170 -19.29 2.40 11.10
C GLU A 170 -20.36 2.78 10.06
N SER A 171 -20.28 3.98 9.50
CA SER A 171 -21.30 4.54 8.60
C SER A 171 -21.14 4.06 7.16
N LYS A 172 -22.24 4.05 6.39
CA LYS A 172 -22.25 3.72 4.96
C LYS A 172 -22.46 4.96 4.10
N GLY A 173 -21.82 4.98 2.94
CA GLY A 173 -21.97 6.02 1.93
C GLY A 173 -21.93 5.45 0.51
N LEU A 174 -22.07 6.34 -0.47
CA LEU A 174 -22.09 6.01 -1.90
C LEU A 174 -21.02 6.80 -2.64
N PHE A 175 -20.19 6.12 -3.42
CA PHE A 175 -19.25 6.71 -4.35
C PHE A 175 -19.87 6.67 -5.75
N ILE A 176 -19.96 7.83 -6.39
CA ILE A 176 -20.54 8.01 -7.72
C ILE A 176 -19.44 8.49 -8.66
N GLU A 177 -19.07 7.66 -9.63
CA GLU A 177 -18.11 8.00 -10.68
C GLU A 177 -18.83 8.16 -12.01
N LYS A 178 -18.68 9.35 -12.62
CA LYS A 178 -19.26 9.67 -13.93
C LYS A 178 -18.15 9.95 -14.92
N TYR A 179 -18.13 9.23 -16.03
CA TYR A 179 -17.15 9.43 -17.10
C TYR A 179 -17.80 9.28 -18.46
N LYS A 180 -17.13 9.83 -19.48
CA LYS A 180 -17.51 9.69 -20.87
C LYS A 180 -16.56 8.68 -21.50
N ASN A 181 -17.10 7.58 -22.00
CA ASN A 181 -16.31 6.57 -22.71
C ASN A 181 -15.74 7.15 -24.02
N PRO A 182 -14.71 6.52 -24.61
CA PRO A 182 -14.16 6.94 -25.91
C PRO A 182 -15.21 7.04 -27.03
N ASN A 183 -16.27 6.22 -26.96
CA ASN A 183 -17.40 6.23 -27.90
C ASN A 183 -18.44 7.34 -27.62
N GLY A 184 -18.20 8.18 -26.62
CA GLY A 184 -19.05 9.30 -26.23
C GLY A 184 -20.24 8.97 -25.32
N SER A 185 -20.45 7.69 -24.98
CA SER A 185 -21.48 7.29 -24.01
C SER A 185 -21.12 7.76 -22.59
N LYS A 186 -22.14 8.16 -21.82
CA LYS A 186 -21.99 8.49 -20.40
C LYS A 186 -22.19 7.21 -19.59
N THR A 187 -21.21 6.89 -18.74
CA THR A 187 -21.34 5.82 -17.73
C THR A 187 -21.40 6.46 -16.35
N GLU A 188 -22.16 5.81 -15.47
CA GLU A 188 -22.25 6.13 -14.04
C GLU A 188 -22.08 4.85 -13.24
N ASP A 189 -20.99 4.78 -12.48
CA ASP A 189 -20.72 3.68 -11.56
C ASP A 189 -21.06 4.14 -10.14
N ILE A 190 -21.85 3.34 -9.43
CA ILE A 190 -22.28 3.60 -8.06
C ILE A 190 -21.77 2.47 -7.17
N LEU A 191 -20.88 2.82 -6.23
CA LEU A 191 -20.25 1.86 -5.34
C LEU A 191 -20.56 2.20 -3.87
N PRO A 192 -21.14 1.27 -3.09
CA PRO A 192 -21.27 1.48 -1.66
C PRO A 192 -19.92 1.40 -0.96
N PHE A 193 -19.77 2.13 0.14
CA PHE A 193 -18.57 2.05 0.98
C PHE A 193 -18.87 2.25 2.46
N TYR A 194 -17.98 1.73 3.30
CA TYR A 194 -17.93 2.03 4.73
C TYR A 194 -16.93 3.14 5.03
N TYR A 195 -17.24 4.00 6.00
CA TYR A 195 -16.35 5.09 6.42
C TYR A 195 -16.47 5.42 7.91
N PHE A 196 -15.42 6.04 8.43
CA PHE A 196 -15.40 6.59 9.77
C PHE A 196 -15.95 8.01 9.74
N SER A 197 -17.14 8.19 10.32
CA SER A 197 -17.84 9.47 10.35
C SER A 197 -17.37 10.34 11.52
N ASN A 198 -17.30 11.65 11.30
CA ASN A 198 -17.44 12.56 12.43
C ASN A 198 -18.92 12.65 12.82
N LYS A 199 -19.23 12.37 14.09
CA LYS A 199 -20.57 12.16 14.69
C LYS A 199 -21.63 13.25 14.43
N GLU A 200 -21.29 14.33 13.74
CA GLU A 200 -22.17 15.45 13.39
C GLU A 200 -22.98 15.20 12.09
N GLU A 201 -22.54 14.32 11.19
CA GLU A 201 -23.27 14.03 9.94
C GLU A 201 -24.31 12.92 10.11
N LYS A 202 -25.58 13.26 9.91
CA LYS A 202 -26.74 12.34 9.99
C LYS A 202 -27.22 11.83 8.63
N SER A 203 -26.71 12.38 7.53
CA SER A 203 -27.10 12.00 6.16
C SER A 203 -26.11 11.01 5.56
N GLU A 204 -26.58 10.20 4.62
CA GLU A 204 -25.72 9.34 3.79
C GLU A 204 -24.64 10.17 3.10
N LEU A 205 -23.37 9.76 3.23
CA LEU A 205 -22.24 10.45 2.62
C LEU A 205 -22.14 10.06 1.14
N ILE A 206 -22.24 11.05 0.25
CA ILE A 206 -22.07 10.84 -1.19
C ILE A 206 -20.75 11.45 -1.63
N LEU A 207 -19.86 10.64 -2.22
CA LEU A 207 -18.63 11.09 -2.87
C LEU A 207 -18.81 11.10 -4.38
N ARG A 208 -18.24 12.12 -5.06
CA ARG A 208 -18.38 12.27 -6.51
C ARG A 208 -17.05 12.45 -7.23
N LYS A 209 -16.86 11.70 -8.30
CA LYS A 209 -15.76 11.85 -9.26
C LYS A 209 -16.35 12.03 -10.65
N ILE A 210 -16.07 13.16 -11.31
CA ILE A 210 -16.61 13.48 -12.63
C ILE A 210 -15.45 13.69 -13.60
N GLN A 211 -15.43 12.93 -14.70
CA GLN A 211 -14.38 12.99 -15.73
C GLN A 211 -12.99 12.91 -15.10
N GLY A 212 -12.77 11.94 -14.21
CA GLY A 212 -11.47 11.78 -13.53
C GLY A 212 -11.26 12.69 -12.32
N LYS A 213 -12.06 13.75 -12.15
CA LYS A 213 -11.83 14.79 -11.13
C LYS A 213 -12.69 14.59 -9.89
N ALA A 214 -12.03 14.56 -8.72
CA ALA A 214 -12.71 14.54 -7.43
C ALA A 214 -13.43 15.88 -7.17
N GLU A 215 -14.73 15.84 -6.86
CA GLU A 215 -15.51 17.06 -6.60
C GLU A 215 -15.54 17.46 -5.12
N ASN A 216 -15.78 16.49 -4.24
CA ASN A 216 -16.10 16.74 -2.84
C ASN A 216 -15.30 15.88 -1.86
N TYR A 217 -14.19 15.30 -2.32
CA TYR A 217 -13.25 14.57 -1.49
C TYR A 217 -11.81 14.89 -1.90
N GLN A 218 -10.89 14.55 -1.00
CA GLN A 218 -9.47 14.49 -1.31
C GLN A 218 -8.93 13.13 -0.93
N SER A 219 -7.81 12.75 -1.54
CA SER A 219 -7.14 11.50 -1.20
C SER A 219 -5.79 11.76 -0.56
N ILE A 220 -5.44 10.89 0.39
CA ILE A 220 -4.10 10.82 0.98
C ILE A 220 -3.57 9.39 0.87
N PHE A 221 -2.30 9.27 0.58
CA PHE A 221 -1.54 8.05 0.70
C PHE A 221 -0.34 8.29 1.59
N ILE A 222 -0.15 7.43 2.58
CA ILE A 222 0.98 7.50 3.50
C ILE A 222 1.74 6.20 3.35
N SER A 223 3.05 6.27 3.16
CA SER A 223 3.90 5.08 3.21
C SER A 223 5.02 5.25 4.22
N PHE A 224 5.45 4.13 4.77
CA PHE A 224 6.50 4.07 5.75
C PHE A 224 7.74 3.41 5.14
N LYS A 225 8.89 3.64 5.76
CA LYS A 225 10.09 2.82 5.63
C LYS A 225 10.78 2.77 6.98
N ASN A 226 11.22 1.58 7.39
CA ASN A 226 12.00 1.39 8.61
C ASN A 226 13.45 1.15 8.21
N ILE A 227 14.38 1.82 8.88
CA ILE A 227 15.83 1.58 8.75
C ILE A 227 16.46 1.45 10.14
N LYS A 228 17.74 1.04 10.19
CA LYS A 228 18.50 0.89 11.44
C LYS A 228 18.47 2.16 12.30
N ASP A 229 18.81 1.99 13.58
CA ASP A 229 18.81 3.06 14.59
C ASP A 229 17.45 3.69 14.88
N LYS A 230 16.39 2.89 14.79
CA LYS A 230 15.01 3.26 15.12
C LYS A 230 14.51 4.47 14.31
N ILE A 231 14.84 4.49 13.02
CA ILE A 231 14.43 5.56 12.11
C ILE A 231 13.24 5.12 11.26
N VAL A 232 12.19 5.94 11.27
CA VAL A 232 11.00 5.82 10.42
C VAL A 232 11.00 6.97 9.42
N ILE A 233 11.03 6.63 8.14
CA ILE A 233 10.77 7.57 7.05
C ILE A 233 9.28 7.47 6.72
N VAL A 234 8.63 8.62 6.59
CA VAL A 234 7.21 8.72 6.26
C VAL A 234 7.08 9.55 5.01
N ARG A 235 6.43 8.99 3.99
CA ARG A 235 6.09 9.72 2.76
C ARG A 235 4.61 10.01 2.76
N PHE A 236 4.27 11.25 2.44
CA PHE A 236 2.91 11.75 2.33
C PHE A 236 2.67 12.10 0.88
N LYS A 237 1.61 11.52 0.33
CA LYS A 237 1.11 11.78 -0.99
C LYS A 237 -0.32 12.28 -0.92
N TYR A 238 -0.64 13.30 -1.71
CA TYR A 238 -1.95 13.96 -1.69
C TYR A 238 -2.52 14.00 -3.10
N ASN A 239 -3.84 13.83 -3.19
CA ASN A 239 -4.66 13.89 -4.40
C ASN A 239 -4.08 13.05 -5.54
N GLN A 240 -4.65 11.87 -5.70
CA GLN A 240 -4.45 11.06 -6.90
C GLN A 240 -5.08 11.79 -8.09
N ASP A 241 -4.32 11.98 -9.16
CA ASP A 241 -4.77 12.59 -10.40
C ASP A 241 -5.45 11.57 -11.33
N GLU A 242 -5.85 12.03 -12.52
CA GLU A 242 -6.55 11.22 -13.52
C GLU A 242 -5.71 10.05 -14.04
N SER A 243 -4.37 10.13 -13.95
CA SER A 243 -3.44 9.07 -14.35
C SER A 243 -3.20 8.02 -13.25
N GLY A 244 -3.73 8.25 -12.06
CA GLY A 244 -3.48 7.41 -10.90
C GLY A 244 -2.22 7.82 -10.11
N GLU A 245 -1.55 8.91 -10.49
CA GLU A 245 -0.37 9.42 -9.80
C GLU A 245 -0.72 10.44 -8.73
N PHE A 246 0.09 10.55 -7.68
CA PHE A 246 -0.13 11.55 -6.63
C PHE A 246 0.73 12.78 -6.86
N GLN A 247 0.13 13.97 -6.75
CA GLN A 247 0.73 15.22 -7.20
C GLN A 247 1.80 15.79 -6.24
N ASP A 248 1.73 15.48 -4.94
CA ASP A 248 2.64 16.01 -3.92
C ASP A 248 3.41 14.88 -3.24
N ASN A 249 4.74 14.89 -3.28
CA ASN A 249 5.57 13.98 -2.49
C ASN A 249 6.32 14.75 -1.40
N LYS A 250 5.78 14.74 -0.17
CA LYS A 250 6.51 15.24 1.01
C LYS A 250 7.01 14.05 1.81
N TYR A 251 8.19 14.15 2.38
CA TYR A 251 8.65 13.13 3.32
C TYR A 251 9.24 13.74 4.58
N LYS A 252 9.08 13.01 5.67
CA LYS A 252 9.60 13.33 7.00
C LYS A 252 10.34 12.13 7.55
N VAL A 253 11.34 12.40 8.38
CA VAL A 253 12.18 11.37 8.98
C VAL A 253 12.16 11.54 10.48
N TYR A 254 11.80 10.47 11.19
CA TYR A 254 11.74 10.47 12.64
C TYR A 254 12.68 9.41 13.20
N GLN A 255 13.43 9.77 14.23
CA GLN A 255 14.30 8.85 14.95
C GLN A 255 13.86 8.75 16.42
N TYR A 256 13.85 7.53 16.95
CA TYR A 256 13.72 7.31 18.38
C TYR A 256 15.09 7.30 19.06
N LYS A 257 15.39 8.36 19.81
CA LYS A 257 16.64 8.49 20.58
C LYS A 257 16.34 9.08 21.96
N ASN A 258 17.04 8.61 22.99
CA ASN A 258 16.86 9.06 24.38
C ASN A 258 15.39 9.01 24.84
N LYS A 259 14.72 7.89 24.57
CA LYS A 259 13.32 7.62 24.89
C LYS A 259 12.30 8.58 24.25
N LYS A 260 12.67 9.29 23.18
CA LYS A 260 11.82 10.29 22.51
C LYS A 260 11.90 10.16 20.98
N TRP A 261 10.76 10.27 20.31
CA TRP A 261 10.69 10.48 18.86
C TRP A 261 11.03 11.93 18.54
N LYS A 262 12.00 12.15 17.65
CA LYS A 262 12.37 13.48 17.13
C LYS A 262 12.37 13.43 15.61
N GLU A 263 11.92 14.52 14.99
CA GLU A 263 12.17 14.73 13.56
C GLU A 263 13.66 15.01 13.39
N ILE A 264 14.25 14.41 12.35
CA ILE A 264 15.64 14.64 11.95
C ILE A 264 15.68 15.10 10.49
N PRO A 265 16.72 15.84 10.07
CA PRO A 265 16.88 16.21 8.68
C PRO A 265 16.94 14.97 7.78
N PRO A 266 16.29 15.00 6.62
CA PRO A 266 16.43 13.92 5.65
C PRO A 266 17.86 13.91 5.09
N ARG A 267 18.34 12.71 4.75
CA ARG A 267 19.65 12.49 4.13
C ARG A 267 19.45 11.94 2.72
N GLU A 268 20.43 12.11 1.84
CA GLU A 268 20.39 11.58 0.46
C GLU A 268 20.16 10.07 0.44
N GLU A 269 20.76 9.33 1.37
CA GLU A 269 20.58 7.88 1.57
C GLU A 269 19.12 7.49 1.89
N TYR A 270 18.25 8.45 2.25
CA TYR A 270 16.82 8.24 2.52
C TYR A 270 15.94 8.56 1.31
N LYS A 271 16.47 9.24 0.28
CA LYS A 271 15.72 9.60 -0.93
C LYS A 271 15.60 8.43 -1.89
N SER A 272 16.68 7.68 -2.11
CA SER A 272 16.70 6.51 -3.02
C SER A 272 16.11 5.28 -2.33
N THR A 273 14.78 5.13 -2.35
CA THR A 273 14.08 3.85 -2.12
C THR A 273 12.58 4.04 -2.28
N TYR A 274 12.16 4.28 -3.52
CA TYR A 274 11.19 3.52 -4.31
C TYR A 274 11.33 4.06 -5.72
#